data_AF-A0A619I2K5-F1
#
_entry.id   AF-A0A619I2K5-F1
#
_cell.length_a   1.000
_cell.length_b   1.000
_cell.length_c   1.000
_cell.angle_alpha   90.00
_cell.angle_beta   90.00
_cell.angle_gamma   90.00
#
_symmetry.space_group_name_H-M   'P 1'
#
loop_
_entity.id
_entity.type
_entity.pdbx_description
1 polymer ?
#
loop_
_entity_poly.entity_id
_entity_poly.type
_entity_poly.pdbx_seq_one_letter_code
_entity_poly.pdbx_strand_id
1 'polypeptide(L)'
;MKISSDLPVIVNGKLVIKTINGRNGAFNVGLLETAVGSFSVKDRELEQYTAGVYRGQFVIGRIFLHAWSYGANSGTEIRARLDDMSIETNAALDPGDEQKVFPPVNDPLDEENAPVDQNVPECSSDTVKPSPSTTVPDTRRTQFTVPTPAEQEAGDQALFGSLWPLGKVVKLDATASRKILRQQKARLTQLGYDFNAQEQHFTRSDDTDRPLLH
;
A
#
# COMPACT_ATOMS: atom_id res chain seq x y z
N MET A 1 -13.05 -29.14 -18.39
CA MET A 1 -12.11 -29.75 -17.43
C MET A 1 -11.94 -28.79 -16.27
N LYS A 2 -12.50 -29.10 -15.10
CA LYS A 2 -12.23 -28.32 -13.88
C LYS A 2 -10.88 -28.79 -13.37
N ILE A 3 -9.87 -27.93 -13.50
CA ILE A 3 -8.54 -28.24 -12.98
C ILE A 3 -8.66 -28.20 -11.45
N SER A 4 -8.41 -29.37 -10.90
CA SER A 4 -8.03 -29.74 -9.54
C SER A 4 -7.73 -28.61 -8.57
N SER A 5 -8.16 -28.79 -7.32
CA SER A 5 -7.74 -28.08 -6.11
C SER A 5 -6.25 -27.69 -6.15
N ASP A 6 -5.97 -26.40 -6.40
CA ASP A 6 -4.64 -25.84 -6.23
C ASP A 6 -4.28 -25.94 -4.75
N LEU A 7 -3.34 -26.82 -4.42
CA LEU A 7 -2.70 -26.76 -3.11
C LEU A 7 -1.94 -25.43 -3.05
N PRO A 8 -2.06 -24.66 -1.95
CA PRO A 8 -1.36 -23.40 -1.81
C PRO A 8 0.15 -23.62 -1.94
N VAL A 9 0.82 -22.79 -2.76
CA VAL A 9 2.29 -22.82 -2.89
C VAL A 9 2.88 -22.06 -1.73
N ILE A 10 3.37 -22.79 -0.74
CA ILE A 10 3.92 -22.21 0.48
C ILE A 10 5.45 -22.17 0.35
N VAL A 11 6.04 -20.98 0.52
CA VAL A 11 7.48 -20.77 0.45
C VAL A 11 8.00 -20.04 1.68
N ASN A 12 9.18 -20.44 2.16
CA ASN A 12 9.88 -19.70 3.18
C ASN A 12 10.83 -18.69 2.51
N GLY A 13 10.95 -17.50 3.08
CA GLY A 13 11.78 -16.45 2.49
C GLY A 13 11.93 -15.21 3.36
N LYS A 14 12.44 -14.15 2.75
CA LYS A 14 12.40 -12.80 3.30
C LYS A 14 11.67 -11.85 2.37
N LEU A 15 10.75 -11.08 2.91
CA LEU A 15 10.04 -10.00 2.26
C LEU A 15 10.64 -8.67 2.72
N VAL A 16 11.33 -7.99 1.82
CA VAL A 16 11.89 -6.66 2.05
C VAL A 16 10.85 -5.65 1.61
N ILE A 17 10.24 -4.94 2.56
CA ILE A 17 9.24 -3.90 2.29
C ILE A 17 9.93 -2.54 2.31
N LYS A 18 9.77 -1.78 1.24
CA LYS A 18 10.27 -0.41 1.08
C LYS A 18 9.12 0.54 0.86
N THR A 19 9.16 1.68 1.55
CA THR A 19 8.25 2.79 1.30
C THR A 19 8.82 3.68 0.21
N ILE A 20 8.06 3.87 -0.87
CA ILE A 20 8.38 4.76 -1.99
C ILE A 20 7.42 5.94 -1.95
N ASN A 21 7.94 7.16 -2.15
CA ASN A 21 7.11 8.35 -2.25
C ASN A 21 6.62 8.52 -3.69
N GLY A 22 5.34 8.23 -3.92
CA GLY A 22 4.66 8.44 -5.19
C GLY A 22 3.94 9.79 -5.26
N ARG A 23 3.36 10.07 -6.43
CA ARG A 23 2.53 11.26 -6.66
C ARG A 23 1.29 11.29 -5.76
N ASN A 24 0.75 10.12 -5.42
CA ASN A 24 -0.44 9.97 -4.58
C ASN A 24 -0.09 9.67 -3.11
N GLY A 25 1.14 9.97 -2.70
CA GLY A 25 1.65 9.74 -1.35
C GLY A 25 2.58 8.54 -1.27
N ALA A 26 3.05 8.28 -0.04
CA ALA A 26 3.89 7.14 0.25
C ALA A 26 3.14 5.82 0.02
N PHE A 27 3.82 4.85 -0.60
CA PHE A 27 3.31 3.52 -0.87
C PHE A 27 4.34 2.46 -0.57
N ASN A 28 3.88 1.29 -0.17
CA ASN A 28 4.77 0.18 0.13
C ASN A 28 4.89 -0.78 -1.06
N VAL A 29 6.13 -1.17 -1.35
CA VAL A 29 6.45 -2.26 -2.27
C VAL A 29 7.31 -3.30 -1.56
N GLY A 30 7.09 -4.56 -1.90
CA GLY A 30 7.83 -5.69 -1.36
C GLY A 30 8.74 -6.31 -2.42
N LEU A 31 9.92 -6.76 -1.99
CA LEU A 31 10.74 -7.72 -2.71
C LEU A 31 10.76 -9.02 -1.90
N LEU A 32 10.13 -10.06 -2.44
CA LEU A 32 10.14 -11.39 -1.86
C LEU A 32 11.35 -12.17 -2.39
N GLU A 33 12.35 -12.40 -1.55
CA GLU A 33 13.49 -13.28 -1.84
C GLU A 33 13.25 -14.66 -1.24
N THR A 34 13.21 -15.68 -2.10
CA THR A 34 13.02 -17.10 -1.73
C THR A 34 14.10 -17.96 -2.39
N ALA A 35 14.19 -19.23 -2.00
CA ALA A 35 15.07 -20.19 -2.66
C ALA A 35 14.71 -20.43 -4.16
N VAL A 36 13.47 -20.17 -4.54
CA VAL A 36 12.96 -20.34 -5.91
C VAL A 36 13.31 -19.12 -6.79
N GLY A 37 13.53 -17.96 -6.17
CA GLY A 37 13.87 -16.72 -6.87
C GLY A 37 13.40 -15.49 -6.11
N SER A 38 13.57 -14.34 -6.77
CA SER A 38 13.15 -13.04 -6.24
C SER A 38 11.96 -12.51 -7.04
N PHE A 39 10.91 -12.09 -6.34
CA PHE A 39 9.65 -11.63 -6.93
C PHE A 39 9.26 -10.26 -6.38
N SER A 40 8.73 -9.40 -7.25
CA SER A 40 8.21 -8.11 -6.83
C SER A 40 6.78 -8.27 -6.32
N VAL A 41 6.50 -7.81 -5.11
CA VAL A 41 5.20 -7.92 -4.44
C VAL A 41 4.63 -6.52 -4.27
N LYS A 42 3.44 -6.29 -4.81
CA LYS A 42 2.75 -4.99 -4.75
C LYS A 42 1.34 -5.13 -4.19
N ASP A 43 1.12 -6.09 -3.32
CA ASP A 43 -0.22 -6.36 -2.79
C ASP A 43 -0.71 -5.22 -1.88
N ARG A 44 -2.03 -5.04 -1.83
CA ARG A 44 -2.67 -3.94 -1.10
C ARG A 44 -2.41 -4.01 0.40
N GLU A 45 -2.26 -5.22 0.92
CA GLU A 45 -2.00 -5.49 2.34
C GLU A 45 -0.66 -4.90 2.81
N LEU A 46 0.32 -4.77 1.91
CA LEU A 46 1.63 -4.19 2.24
C LEU A 46 1.51 -2.74 2.73
N GLU A 47 0.43 -2.02 2.40
CA GLU A 47 0.21 -0.65 2.87
C GLU A 47 0.14 -0.58 4.39
N GLN A 48 -0.31 -1.65 5.07
CA GLN A 48 -0.38 -1.74 6.54
C GLN A 48 1.00 -1.84 7.19
N TYR A 49 1.97 -2.43 6.49
CA TYR A 49 3.31 -2.72 7.00
C TYR A 49 4.20 -1.47 7.06
N THR A 50 5.26 -1.53 7.84
CA THR A 50 6.31 -0.50 7.86
C THR A 50 7.45 -0.93 6.95
N ALA A 51 8.28 0.02 6.53
CA ALA A 51 9.50 -0.30 5.79
C ALA A 51 10.39 -1.19 6.69
N GLY A 52 10.73 -2.38 6.23
CA GLY A 52 11.36 -3.40 7.06
C GLY A 52 11.74 -4.66 6.29
N VAL A 53 12.50 -5.54 6.93
CA VAL A 53 12.77 -6.90 6.46
C VAL A 53 11.94 -7.87 7.28
N TYR A 54 11.10 -8.65 6.62
CA TYR A 54 10.17 -9.58 7.23
C TYR A 54 10.51 -11.00 6.81
N ARG A 55 10.84 -11.87 7.75
CA ARG A 55 11.13 -13.28 7.50
C ARG A 55 9.97 -14.14 7.96
N GLY A 56 9.68 -15.17 7.19
CA GLY A 56 8.66 -16.15 7.54
C GLY A 56 8.21 -16.94 6.32
N GLN A 57 6.93 -17.31 6.36
CA GLN A 57 6.30 -18.17 5.39
C GLN A 57 5.26 -17.39 4.58
N PHE A 58 5.32 -17.53 3.25
CA PHE A 58 4.48 -16.80 2.31
C PHE A 58 3.69 -17.78 1.45
N VAL A 59 2.39 -17.58 1.35
CA VAL A 59 1.50 -18.35 0.49
C VAL A 59 1.38 -17.62 -0.84
N ILE A 60 2.00 -18.17 -1.87
CA ILE A 60 1.94 -17.62 -3.22
C ILE A 60 0.67 -18.11 -3.90
N GLY A 61 -0.24 -17.18 -4.21
CA GLY A 61 -1.42 -17.46 -5.02
C GLY A 61 -1.12 -17.50 -6.52
N ARG A 62 -0.26 -16.59 -6.99
CA ARG A 62 0.15 -16.55 -8.41
C ARG A 62 1.48 -15.84 -8.61
N ILE A 63 2.31 -16.39 -9.51
CA ILE A 63 3.44 -15.68 -10.11
C ILE A 63 3.04 -15.31 -11.54
N PHE A 64 3.24 -14.04 -11.92
CA PHE A 64 2.88 -13.57 -13.25
C PHE A 64 3.85 -12.49 -13.73
N LEU A 65 3.98 -12.41 -15.04
CA LEU A 65 4.77 -11.39 -15.70
C LEU A 65 3.89 -10.15 -15.90
N HIS A 66 4.27 -9.03 -15.29
CA HIS A 66 3.57 -7.77 -15.42
C HIS A 66 4.32 -6.85 -16.37
N ALA A 67 3.76 -6.62 -17.55
CA ALA A 67 4.25 -5.61 -18.49
C ALA A 67 3.62 -4.25 -18.16
N TRP A 68 4.43 -3.20 -18.17
CA TRP A 68 3.95 -1.83 -18.04
C TRP A 68 4.56 -0.97 -19.14
N SER A 69 3.81 0.04 -19.57
CA SER A 69 4.27 1.02 -20.54
C SER A 69 3.89 2.41 -20.08
N TYR A 70 4.84 3.33 -20.14
CA TYR A 70 4.64 4.74 -19.79
C TYR A 70 5.38 5.62 -20.81
N GLY A 71 4.61 6.37 -21.60
CA GLY A 71 5.16 7.15 -22.71
C GLY A 71 5.89 6.24 -23.71
N ALA A 72 7.15 6.56 -24.01
CA ALA A 72 8.00 5.74 -24.88
C ALA A 72 8.68 4.55 -24.16
N ASN A 73 8.55 4.46 -22.83
CA ASN A 73 9.18 3.42 -22.05
C ASN A 73 8.24 2.22 -21.89
N SER A 74 8.76 1.01 -22.04
CA SER A 74 8.08 -0.21 -21.66
C SER A 74 9.02 -1.09 -20.85
N GLY A 75 8.46 -1.80 -19.89
CA GLY A 75 9.21 -2.64 -18.96
C GLY A 75 8.38 -3.87 -18.61
N THR A 76 9.07 -4.89 -18.12
CA THR A 76 8.42 -6.10 -17.65
C THR A 76 9.01 -6.50 -16.31
N GLU A 77 8.16 -6.92 -15.39
CA GLU A 77 8.51 -7.24 -14.01
C GLU A 77 7.87 -8.57 -13.62
N ILE A 78 8.62 -9.47 -12.98
CA ILE A 78 8.07 -10.71 -12.43
C ILE A 78 7.44 -10.39 -11.08
N ARG A 79 6.11 -10.51 -11.00
CA ARG A 79 5.34 -10.22 -9.79
C ARG A 79 4.79 -11.49 -9.15
N ALA A 80 4.75 -11.49 -7.84
CA ALA A 80 4.03 -12.50 -7.06
C ALA A 80 2.87 -11.83 -6.33
N ARG A 81 1.69 -12.47 -6.42
CA ARG A 81 0.53 -12.20 -5.56
C ARG A 81 0.56 -13.18 -4.40
N LEU A 82 0.54 -12.65 -3.19
CA LEU A 82 0.45 -13.42 -1.96
C LEU A 82 -1.01 -13.54 -1.55
N ASP A 83 -1.43 -14.75 -1.21
CA ASP A 83 -2.76 -15.01 -0.65
C ASP A 83 -2.74 -14.89 0.87
N ASP A 84 -1.61 -15.20 1.51
CA ASP A 84 -1.39 -15.08 2.95
C ASP A 84 0.11 -14.95 3.28
N MET A 85 0.43 -14.42 4.46
CA MET A 85 1.78 -14.27 4.98
C MET A 85 1.84 -14.50 6.49
N SER A 86 2.72 -15.40 6.93
CA SER A 86 3.03 -15.64 8.33
C SER A 86 4.42 -15.09 8.63
N ILE A 87 4.49 -14.01 9.41
CA ILE A 87 5.74 -13.34 9.76
C ILE A 87 6.27 -13.94 11.06
N GLU A 88 7.48 -14.52 11.00
CA GLU A 88 8.17 -15.07 12.16
C GLU A 88 9.07 -14.02 12.82
N THR A 89 9.79 -13.24 12.02
CA THR A 89 10.75 -12.24 12.50
C THR A 89 10.70 -10.99 11.66
N ASN A 90 10.69 -9.83 12.31
CA ASN A 90 10.81 -8.52 11.68
C ASN A 90 12.12 -7.84 12.09
N ALA A 91 12.79 -7.20 11.14
CA ALA A 91 13.99 -6.39 11.34
C ALA A 91 13.83 -5.05 10.62
N ALA A 92 14.55 -4.03 11.10
CA ALA A 92 14.65 -2.76 10.40
C ALA A 92 15.36 -2.94 9.04
N LEU A 93 15.05 -2.08 8.07
CA LEU A 93 15.77 -2.05 6.79
C LEU A 93 17.23 -1.69 7.00
N ASP A 94 18.13 -2.48 6.43
CA ASP A 94 19.54 -2.15 6.29
C ASP A 94 19.78 -1.51 4.90
N PRO A 95 20.66 -0.50 4.77
CA PRO A 95 20.98 0.15 3.50
C PRO A 95 21.44 -0.81 2.39
N GLY A 96 22.01 -1.97 2.74
CA GLY A 96 22.40 -2.99 1.75
C GLY A 96 21.20 -3.62 1.04
N ASP A 97 20.08 -3.81 1.75
CA ASP A 97 18.84 -4.31 1.15
C ASP A 97 18.15 -3.21 0.34
N GLU A 98 18.24 -1.93 0.73
CA GLU A 98 17.63 -0.80 0.02
C GLU A 98 18.15 -0.61 -1.42
N GLN A 99 19.44 -0.90 -1.63
CA GLN A 99 20.15 -0.75 -2.92
C GLN A 99 19.82 -1.88 -3.90
N LYS A 100 19.44 -3.07 -3.40
CA LYS A 100 18.89 -4.15 -4.23
C LYS A 100 17.49 -3.83 -4.76
N VAL A 101 16.80 -2.86 -4.16
CA VAL A 101 15.38 -2.57 -4.41
C VAL A 101 15.21 -1.52 -5.52
N PHE A 102 15.14 -2.05 -6.74
CA PHE A 102 14.48 -1.55 -7.97
C PHE A 102 14.96 -0.25 -8.66
N PRO A 103 14.95 -0.20 -10.01
CA PRO A 103 14.85 1.03 -10.82
C PRO A 103 13.61 1.87 -10.41
N PRO A 104 13.44 3.13 -10.86
CA PRO A 104 12.30 3.97 -10.47
C PRO A 104 10.95 3.26 -10.72
N VAL A 105 10.26 2.89 -9.64
CA VAL A 105 9.01 2.12 -9.64
C VAL A 105 7.82 3.06 -9.63
N ASN A 106 6.83 2.82 -10.50
CA ASN A 106 5.58 3.59 -10.54
C ASN A 106 4.65 3.26 -9.34
N ASP A 107 3.84 4.23 -8.89
CA ASP A 107 2.89 4.06 -7.78
C ASP A 107 1.83 3.02 -8.14
N PRO A 108 1.64 1.96 -7.34
CA PRO A 108 0.59 0.97 -7.56
C PRO A 108 -0.83 1.58 -7.64
N LEU A 109 -1.09 2.75 -7.03
CA LEU A 109 -2.37 3.45 -7.18
C LEU A 109 -2.60 3.97 -8.60
N ASP A 110 -1.55 4.34 -9.33
CA ASP A 110 -1.69 4.79 -10.72
C ASP A 110 -2.07 3.61 -11.62
N GLU A 111 -1.60 2.39 -11.31
CA GLU A 111 -2.00 1.15 -11.99
C GLU A 111 -3.44 0.73 -11.64
N GLU A 112 -3.90 0.94 -10.39
CA GLU A 112 -5.28 0.62 -9.97
C GLU A 112 -6.32 1.58 -10.57
N ASN A 113 -5.93 2.83 -10.83
CA ASN A 113 -6.78 3.84 -11.48
C ASN A 113 -6.58 3.94 -12.99
N ALA A 114 -5.60 3.21 -13.55
CA ALA A 114 -5.44 3.16 -14.99
C ALA A 114 -6.70 2.55 -15.61
N PRO A 115 -7.34 3.21 -16.59
CA PRO A 115 -8.40 2.57 -17.33
C PRO A 115 -7.86 1.28 -17.94
N VAL A 116 -8.57 0.17 -17.75
CA VAL A 116 -8.30 -1.08 -18.47
C VAL A 116 -8.51 -0.75 -19.94
N ASP A 117 -7.42 -0.50 -20.67
CA ASP A 117 -7.48 -0.10 -22.06
C ASP A 117 -8.05 -1.27 -22.88
N GLN A 118 -9.36 -1.24 -23.11
CA GLN A 118 -10.01 -2.03 -24.13
C GLN A 118 -9.55 -1.47 -25.46
N ASN A 119 -8.46 -2.04 -25.95
CA ASN A 119 -7.88 -1.78 -27.24
C ASN A 119 -8.92 -2.03 -28.35
N VAL A 120 -9.46 -0.97 -28.94
CA VAL A 120 -9.95 -0.95 -30.32
C VAL A 120 -9.29 0.25 -31.00
N PRO A 121 -8.44 0.05 -32.02
CA PRO A 121 -7.74 1.15 -32.66
C PRO A 121 -8.66 1.78 -33.71
N GLU A 122 -8.98 3.07 -33.55
CA GLU A 122 -9.42 3.87 -34.68
C GLU A 122 -8.69 5.21 -34.69
N CYS A 123 -7.69 5.28 -35.56
CA CYS A 123 -7.12 6.52 -36.08
C CYS A 123 -8.23 7.38 -36.69
N SER A 124 -8.26 8.66 -36.34
CA SER A 124 -8.53 9.79 -37.25
C SER A 124 -8.55 11.08 -36.42
N SER A 125 -7.49 11.88 -36.49
CA SER A 125 -7.41 13.10 -37.31
C SER A 125 -8.34 14.22 -36.85
N ASP A 126 -7.72 15.29 -36.36
CA ASP A 126 -7.74 16.63 -36.96
C ASP A 126 -8.07 17.78 -36.00
N THR A 127 -7.22 18.81 -36.11
CA THR A 127 -7.45 20.25 -35.87
C THR A 127 -7.79 20.83 -34.47
N VAL A 128 -6.91 21.77 -34.06
CA VAL A 128 -7.18 23.19 -33.74
C VAL A 128 -6.45 23.66 -32.46
N LYS A 129 -5.47 24.55 -32.68
CA LYS A 129 -4.90 25.50 -31.70
C LYS A 129 -5.96 26.54 -31.30
N PRO A 130 -6.03 26.97 -30.03
CA PRO A 130 -5.87 28.41 -29.80
C PRO A 130 -5.00 28.78 -28.58
N SER A 131 -4.44 29.98 -28.69
CA SER A 131 -3.62 30.73 -27.73
C SER A 131 -4.41 31.22 -26.50
N PRO A 132 -3.74 31.82 -25.49
CA PRO A 132 -4.22 31.94 -24.11
C PRO A 132 -5.18 33.12 -23.92
N SER A 133 -6.07 33.01 -22.93
CA SER A 133 -6.80 34.15 -22.39
C SER A 133 -6.97 34.02 -20.88
N THR A 134 -6.37 34.99 -20.20
CA THR A 134 -6.51 35.35 -18.79
C THR A 134 -7.96 35.36 -18.34
N THR A 135 -8.27 34.69 -17.24
CA THR A 135 -9.26 35.16 -16.26
C THR A 135 -8.89 34.57 -14.90
N VAL A 136 -8.38 35.43 -14.03
CA VAL A 136 -8.34 35.19 -12.58
C VAL A 136 -9.77 35.24 -12.05
N PRO A 137 -10.16 34.28 -11.20
CA PRO A 137 -10.94 34.66 -10.04
C PRO A 137 -10.31 34.08 -8.78
N ASP A 138 -9.83 35.00 -7.95
CA ASP A 138 -9.98 35.01 -6.50
C ASP A 138 -10.01 33.62 -5.83
N THR A 139 -8.83 33.02 -5.69
CA THR A 139 -8.66 31.87 -4.79
C THR A 139 -8.74 32.38 -3.36
N ARG A 140 -9.99 32.40 -2.88
CA ARG A 140 -10.40 32.39 -1.48
C ARG A 140 -9.39 31.57 -0.67
N ARG A 141 -8.53 32.29 0.06
CA ARG A 141 -7.59 31.74 1.03
C ARG A 141 -8.41 30.83 1.95
N THR A 142 -8.30 29.52 1.77
CA THR A 142 -8.90 28.53 2.66
C THR A 142 -8.24 28.76 4.00
N GLN A 143 -8.97 29.44 4.89
CA GLN A 143 -8.61 29.54 6.29
C GLN A 143 -8.44 28.10 6.75
N PHE A 144 -7.26 27.76 7.28
CA PHE A 144 -7.02 26.49 7.95
C PHE A 144 -7.90 26.46 9.20
N THR A 145 -9.17 26.09 9.05
CA THR A 145 -10.03 25.74 10.16
C THR A 145 -9.55 24.39 10.66
N VAL A 146 -9.01 24.39 11.88
CA VAL A 146 -8.74 23.15 12.61
C VAL A 146 -10.10 22.48 12.84
N PRO A 147 -10.32 21.26 12.34
CA PRO A 147 -11.60 20.59 12.51
C PRO A 147 -11.89 20.41 14.00
N THR A 148 -13.15 20.64 14.35
CA THR A 148 -13.66 20.50 15.71
C THR A 148 -13.55 19.02 16.13
N PRO A 149 -13.34 18.68 17.42
CA PRO A 149 -13.26 17.29 17.86
C PRO A 149 -14.43 16.40 17.38
N ALA A 150 -15.64 16.95 17.35
CA ALA A 150 -16.83 16.25 16.84
C ALA A 150 -16.79 15.98 15.32
N GLU A 151 -16.18 16.88 14.53
CA GLU A 151 -16.02 16.70 13.08
C GLU A 151 -14.94 15.65 12.78
N GLN A 152 -13.91 15.58 13.63
CA GLN A 152 -12.88 14.54 13.54
C GLN A 152 -13.46 13.16 13.86
N GLU A 153 -14.28 13.02 14.90
CA GLU A 153 -14.97 11.77 15.22
C GLU A 153 -15.92 11.33 14.10
N ALA A 154 -16.67 12.26 13.48
CA ALA A 154 -17.52 11.94 12.34
C ALA A 154 -16.71 11.48 11.12
N GLY A 155 -15.56 12.10 10.86
CA GLY A 155 -14.62 11.70 9.82
C GLY A 155 -14.02 10.32 10.08
N ASP A 156 -13.67 10.02 11.33
CA ASP A 156 -13.14 8.72 11.74
C ASP A 156 -14.19 7.63 11.63
N GLN A 157 -15.43 7.91 12.05
CA GLN A 157 -16.55 6.98 11.88
C GLN A 157 -16.81 6.67 10.40
N ALA A 158 -16.69 7.66 9.51
CA ALA A 158 -16.83 7.44 8.07
C ALA A 158 -15.67 6.59 7.49
N LEU A 159 -14.44 6.79 7.99
CA LEU A 159 -13.24 6.09 7.51
C LEU A 159 -13.16 4.64 8.00
N PHE A 160 -13.57 4.38 9.23
CA PHE A 160 -13.49 3.06 9.87
C PHE A 160 -14.82 2.28 9.81
N GLY A 161 -15.94 2.96 9.54
CA GLY A 161 -17.25 2.33 9.36
C GLY A 161 -17.64 1.48 10.58
N SER A 162 -17.77 0.17 10.38
CA SER A 162 -18.12 -0.80 11.43
C SER A 162 -17.01 -1.06 12.45
N LEU A 163 -15.77 -0.68 12.15
CA LEU A 163 -14.66 -0.76 13.11
C LEU A 163 -14.70 0.36 14.16
N TRP A 164 -15.56 1.37 13.98
CA TRP A 164 -15.74 2.46 14.93
C TRP A 164 -16.79 2.13 16.00
N PRO A 165 -16.56 2.41 17.29
CA PRO A 165 -15.37 3.02 17.89
C PRO A 165 -14.18 2.05 17.96
N LEU A 166 -12.97 2.58 17.77
CA LEU A 166 -11.74 1.79 17.80
C LEU A 166 -11.48 1.24 19.22
N GLY A 167 -11.30 -0.08 19.31
CA GLY A 167 -10.87 -0.76 20.53
C GLY A 167 -9.35 -0.81 20.68
N LYS A 168 -8.84 -1.51 21.70
CA LYS A 168 -7.39 -1.67 21.93
C LYS A 168 -6.66 -2.38 20.79
N VAL A 169 -7.36 -3.28 20.11
CA VAL A 169 -6.88 -4.05 18.96
C VAL A 169 -7.77 -3.74 17.78
N VAL A 170 -7.18 -3.35 16.66
CA VAL A 170 -7.89 -3.01 15.41
C VAL A 170 -7.31 -3.83 14.28
N LYS A 171 -8.15 -4.63 13.62
CA LYS A 171 -7.79 -5.34 12.40
C LYS A 171 -8.42 -4.63 11.20
N LEU A 172 -7.59 -4.16 10.27
CA LEU A 172 -8.09 -3.56 9.04
C LEU A 172 -8.52 -4.64 8.06
N ASP A 173 -9.47 -4.28 7.20
CA ASP A 173 -9.91 -5.14 6.11
C ASP A 173 -8.89 -5.09 4.96
N ALA A 174 -8.13 -6.17 4.82
CA ALA A 174 -7.15 -6.36 3.75
C ALA A 174 -7.74 -6.24 2.32
N THR A 175 -9.05 -6.44 2.15
CA THR A 175 -9.73 -6.34 0.85
C THR A 175 -10.04 -4.90 0.44
N ALA A 176 -9.94 -3.95 1.38
CA ALA A 176 -10.19 -2.53 1.13
C ALA A 176 -9.23 -1.96 0.06
N SER A 177 -9.62 -0.82 -0.52
CA SER A 177 -8.77 -0.17 -1.52
C SER A 177 -7.48 0.34 -0.89
N ARG A 178 -6.39 0.39 -1.68
CA ARG A 178 -5.10 0.91 -1.19
C ARG A 178 -5.25 2.32 -0.61
N LYS A 179 -6.09 3.15 -1.23
CA LYS A 179 -6.37 4.51 -0.75
C LYS A 179 -7.00 4.50 0.64
N ILE A 180 -7.98 3.62 0.88
CA ILE A 180 -8.62 3.48 2.20
C ILE A 180 -7.61 2.96 3.23
N LEU A 181 -6.85 1.93 2.90
CA LEU A 181 -5.84 1.36 3.80
C LEU A 181 -4.77 2.39 4.19
N ARG A 182 -4.28 3.19 3.23
CA ARG A 182 -3.33 4.29 3.51
C ARG A 182 -3.93 5.32 4.47
N GLN A 183 -5.19 5.71 4.26
CA GLN A 183 -5.89 6.67 5.14
C GLN A 183 -6.12 6.10 6.54
N GLN A 184 -6.60 4.86 6.64
CA GLN A 184 -6.84 4.16 7.91
C GLN A 184 -5.56 4.01 8.70
N LYS A 185 -4.46 3.53 8.08
CA LYS A 185 -3.16 3.44 8.72
C LYS A 185 -2.66 4.80 9.21
N ALA A 186 -2.68 5.82 8.34
CA ALA A 186 -2.21 7.15 8.71
C ALA A 186 -2.98 7.71 9.92
N ARG A 187 -4.30 7.45 9.97
CA ARG A 187 -5.12 7.85 11.10
C ARG A 187 -4.82 7.04 12.37
N LEU A 188 -4.63 5.73 12.26
CA LEU A 188 -4.23 4.87 13.39
C LEU A 188 -2.88 5.30 13.98
N THR A 189 -1.90 5.65 13.15
CA THR A 189 -0.61 6.18 13.61
C THR A 189 -0.78 7.52 14.36
N GLN A 190 -1.64 8.41 13.89
CA GLN A 190 -1.95 9.67 14.61
C GLN A 190 -2.61 9.43 15.98
N LEU A 191 -3.36 8.34 16.12
CA LEU A 191 -4.02 7.94 17.36
C LEU A 191 -3.10 7.16 18.31
N GLY A 192 -1.85 6.90 17.92
CA GLY A 192 -0.86 6.18 18.72
C GLY A 192 -1.00 4.65 18.67
N TYR A 193 -1.55 4.11 17.59
CA TYR A 193 -1.55 2.68 17.33
C TYR A 193 -0.30 2.27 16.54
N ASP A 194 0.28 1.15 16.94
CA ASP A 194 1.40 0.50 16.27
C ASP A 194 0.94 -0.79 15.59
N PHE A 195 1.46 -1.06 14.40
CA PHE A 195 1.15 -2.28 13.65
C PHE A 195 2.04 -3.43 14.09
N ASN A 196 1.43 -4.52 14.57
CA ASN A 196 2.11 -5.78 14.80
C ASN A 196 2.06 -6.64 13.53
N ALA A 197 3.21 -6.81 12.87
CA ALA A 197 3.33 -7.60 11.64
C ALA A 197 3.14 -9.11 11.85
N GLN A 198 3.43 -9.64 13.05
CA GLN A 198 3.29 -11.07 13.36
C GLN A 198 1.82 -11.44 13.54
N GLU A 199 1.05 -10.56 14.20
CA GLU A 199 -0.38 -10.78 14.47
C GLU A 199 -1.32 -10.07 13.49
N GLN A 200 -0.75 -9.31 12.55
CA GLN A 200 -1.42 -8.54 11.50
C GLN A 200 -2.56 -7.65 12.01
N HIS A 201 -2.33 -6.95 13.12
CA HIS A 201 -3.29 -6.02 13.68
C HIS A 201 -2.59 -4.81 14.30
N PHE A 202 -3.35 -3.76 14.53
CA PHE A 202 -2.89 -2.55 15.21
C PHE A 202 -3.23 -2.63 16.69
N THR A 203 -2.25 -2.36 17.55
CA THR A 203 -2.42 -2.27 19.00
C THR A 203 -2.16 -0.86 19.47
N ARG A 204 -2.98 -0.37 20.39
CA ARG A 204 -2.69 0.86 21.12
C ARG A 204 -1.81 0.54 22.32
N SER A 205 -0.63 1.15 22.37
CA SER A 205 0.20 1.16 23.58
C SER A 205 -0.49 2.06 24.61
N ASP A 206 -1.38 1.50 25.44
CA ASP A 206 -1.93 2.24 26.58
C ASP A 206 -0.78 2.60 27.53
N ASP A 207 -0.76 3.85 28.02
CA ASP A 207 0.15 4.43 29.03
C ASP A 207 -0.02 3.78 30.42
N THR A 208 0.01 2.44 30.48
CA THR A 208 -0.13 1.65 31.72
C THR A 208 1.20 1.04 32.18
N ASP A 209 2.27 1.18 31.40
CA ASP A 209 3.62 0.69 31.76
C ASP A 209 4.59 1.84 32.07
N ARG A 210 4.08 2.91 32.70
CA ARG A 210 4.93 3.87 33.40
C ARG A 210 5.18 3.27 34.80
N PRO A 211 6.36 2.69 35.09
CA PRO A 211 6.65 2.21 36.42
C PRO A 211 6.54 3.40 37.37
N LEU A 212 5.64 3.30 38.35
CA LEU A 212 5.58 4.23 39.46
C LEU A 212 6.92 4.13 40.20
N LEU A 213 7.79 5.12 39.95
CA LEU A 213 8.93 5.41 40.81
C LEU A 213 8.36 5.77 42.20
N HIS A 214 8.39 4.79 43.09
CA HIS A 214 8.22 4.98 44.53
C HIS A 214 9.59 5.23 45.17
#